data_AF-W6YMC0-F1
#
_entry.id   AF-W6YMC0-F1
#
_cell.length_a   1.000
_cell.length_b   1.000
_cell.length_c   1.000
_cell.angle_alpha   90.00
_cell.angle_beta   90.00
_cell.angle_gamma   90.00
#
_symmetry.space_group_name_H-M   'P 1'
#
loop_
_entity.id
_entity.type
_entity.pdbx_description
1 polymer ?
#
loop_
_entity_poly.entity_id
_entity_poly.type
_entity_poly.pdbx_seq_one_letter_code
_entity_poly.pdbx_strand_id
1 'polypeptide(L)' 'VLVTILVSAASVSANCIANILNINQAIVGSGCIPAGGTAFVAANGANWLISASRSCGLGLS' A
#
# COMPACT_ATOMS: atom_id res chain seq x y z
N VAL A 1 -40.24 6.88 13.49
CA VAL A 1 -39.53 6.23 12.34
C VAL A 1 -38.05 6.34 12.62
N LEU A 2 -37.39 5.23 12.94
CA LEU A 2 -35.94 5.16 13.14
C LEU A 2 -35.29 5.09 11.75
N VAL A 3 -34.62 6.16 11.32
CA VAL A 3 -33.88 6.18 10.07
C VAL A 3 -32.51 5.60 10.33
N THR A 4 -32.34 4.31 10.05
CA THR A 4 -31.02 3.67 10.04
C THR A 4 -30.29 4.14 8.80
N ILE A 5 -29.38 5.11 8.95
CA ILE A 5 -28.46 5.50 7.89
C ILE A 5 -27.46 4.36 7.76
N LEU A 6 -27.72 3.43 6.83
CA LEU A 6 -26.71 2.50 6.35
C LEU A 6 -25.68 3.34 5.60
N VAL A 7 -24.74 3.93 6.33
CA VAL A 7 -23.48 4.39 5.76
C VAL A 7 -22.85 3.11 5.25
N SER A 8 -22.99 2.85 3.95
CA SER A 8 -22.15 1.89 3.25
C SER A 8 -20.74 2.24 3.67
N ALA A 9 -20.14 1.44 4.55
CA ALA A 9 -18.73 1.52 4.81
C ALA A 9 -18.13 1.29 3.43
N ALA A 10 -17.75 2.38 2.77
CA ALA A 10 -16.91 2.29 1.60
C ALA A 10 -15.77 1.40 2.08
N SER A 11 -15.68 0.19 1.56
CA SER A 11 -14.47 -0.57 1.60
C SER A 11 -13.49 0.25 0.78
N VAL A 12 -12.98 1.34 1.38
CA VAL A 12 -11.80 2.04 0.90
C VAL A 12 -10.79 0.92 0.94
N SER A 13 -10.51 0.30 -0.21
CA SER A 13 -9.34 -0.53 -0.35
C SER A 13 -8.20 0.43 -0.05
N ALA A 14 -7.77 0.46 1.21
CA ALA A 14 -6.81 1.41 1.73
C ALA A 14 -5.49 1.04 1.07
N ASN A 15 -5.22 1.61 -0.10
CA ASN A 15 -3.95 1.40 -0.75
C ASN A 15 -2.88 1.98 0.16
N CYS A 16 -1.86 1.19 0.45
CA CYS A 16 -0.70 1.57 1.22
C CYS A 16 0.33 2.17 0.28
N ILE A 17 0.97 3.27 0.69
CA ILE A 17 2.07 3.85 -0.08
C ILE A 17 3.36 3.19 0.39
N ALA A 18 4.08 2.57 -0.54
CA ALA A 18 5.42 2.04 -0.29
C ALA A 18 6.46 2.97 -0.91
N ASN A 19 7.33 3.52 -0.07
CA ASN A 19 8.51 4.26 -0.53
C ASN A 19 9.75 3.39 -0.34
N ILE A 20 10.44 3.10 -1.45
CA ILE A 20 11.70 2.37 -1.43
C ILE A 20 12.81 3.39 -1.23
N LEU A 21 13.62 3.19 -0.19
CA LEU A 21 14.74 4.05 0.14
C LEU A 21 16.06 3.36 -0.18
N ASN A 22 17.08 4.13 -0.57
CA ASN A 22 18.44 3.62 -0.67
C ASN A 22 19.18 3.69 0.68
N ILE A 23 20.47 3.30 0.69
CA ILE A 23 21.32 3.33 1.89
C ILE A 23 21.49 4.73 2.51
N ASN A 24 21.29 5.78 1.71
CA ASN A 24 21.33 7.17 2.15
C ASN A 24 19.96 7.69 2.62
N GLN A 25 18.96 6.82 2.77
CA GLN A 25 17.57 7.17 3.09
C GLN A 25 16.91 8.11 2.06
N ALA A 26 17.37 8.12 0.81
CA ALA A 26 16.72 8.83 -0.28
C ALA A 26 15.68 7.93 -0.95
N ILE A 27 14.50 8.48 -1.26
CA ILE A 27 13.45 7.75 -1.98
C ILE A 27 13.92 7.50 -3.43
N VAL A 28 13.98 6.23 -3.82
CA VAL A 28 14.40 5.78 -5.16
C VAL A 28 13.27 5.10 -5.94
N GLY A 29 12.10 4.97 -5.32
CA GLY A 29 10.87 4.47 -5.94
C GLY A 29 9.68 4.63 -4.99
N SER A 30 8.48 4.75 -5.55
CA SER A 30 7.24 4.79 -4.79
C SER A 30 6.12 4.10 -5.55
N GLY A 31 5.20 3.46 -4.82
CA GLY A 31 4.06 2.78 -5.43
C GLY A 31 2.90 2.62 -4.46
N CYS A 32 1.72 2.36 -5.03
CA CYS A 32 0.50 2.04 -4.29
C CYS A 32 0.30 0.52 -4.25
N ILE A 33 0.21 -0.03 -3.04
CA ILE A 33 0.06 -1.47 -2.81
C ILE A 33 -1.32 -1.67 -2.19
N PRO A 34 -2.17 -2.56 -2.71
CA PRO A 34 -3.47 -2.82 -2.09
C PRO A 34 -3.29 -3.40 -0.68
N ALA A 35 -4.02 -2.89 0.31
CA ALA A 35 -4.01 -3.44 1.67
C ALA A 35 -4.39 -4.93 1.68
N GLY A 36 -3.54 -5.76 2.28
CA GLY A 36 -3.70 -7.22 2.27
C GLY A 36 -3.29 -7.90 0.97
N GLY A 37 -2.71 -7.16 0.01
CA GLY A 37 -2.26 -7.68 -1.28
C GLY A 37 -0.79 -7.40 -1.55
N THR A 38 -0.39 -7.60 -2.81
CA THR A 38 0.97 -7.37 -3.30
C THR A 38 0.97 -6.53 -4.57
N ALA A 39 2.02 -5.76 -4.79
CA ALA A 39 2.25 -5.02 -6.02
C ALA A 39 3.74 -4.88 -6.30
N PHE A 40 4.10 -4.74 -7.58
CA PHE A 40 5.46 -4.41 -7.97
C PHE A 40 5.69 -2.90 -7.87
N VAL A 41 6.81 -2.51 -7.28
CA VAL A 41 7.27 -1.13 -7.21
C VAL A 41 8.61 -1.02 -7.93
N ALA A 42 8.68 -0.15 -8.93
CA ALA A 42 9.91 0.16 -9.61
C ALA A 42 10.79 1.06 -8.71
N ALA A 43 12.03 0.64 -8.47
CA ALA A 43 13.03 1.44 -7.77
C ALA A 43 14.42 1.14 -8.31
N ASN A 44 15.16 2.21 -8.64
CA ASN A 44 16.55 2.15 -9.09
C ASN A 44 16.79 1.16 -10.27
N GLY A 45 15.88 1.14 -11.25
CA GLY A 45 15.96 0.26 -12.43
C GLY A 45 15.55 -1.20 -12.21
N ALA A 46 15.12 -1.57 -11.01
CA ALA A 46 14.59 -2.90 -10.68
C ALA A 46 13.13 -2.83 -10.21
N ASN A 47 12.39 -3.93 -10.36
CA ASN A 47 11.05 -4.08 -9.79
C ASN A 47 11.11 -4.93 -8.52
N TRP A 48 10.54 -4.41 -7.44
CA TRP A 48 10.47 -5.08 -6.15
C TRP A 48 9.04 -5.50 -5.88
N LEU A 49 8.81 -6.77 -5.54
CA LEU A 49 7.50 -7.25 -5.13
C LEU A 49 7.28 -6.89 -3.66
N ILE A 50 6.34 -5.98 -3.40
CA ILE A 50 6.00 -5.50 -2.07
C ILE A 50 4.65 -6.05 -1.67
N SER A 51 4.56 -6.60 -0.45
CA SER A 51 3.30 -6.96 0.20
C SER A 51 2.91 -5.90 1.22
N ALA A 52 1.60 -5.68 1.36
CA ALA A 52 1.05 -4.87 2.43
C ALA A 52 0.07 -5.69 3.25
N SER A 53 0.18 -5.62 4.58
CA SER A 53 -0.87 -6.13 5.46
C SER A 53 -2.13 -5.26 5.37
N ARG A 54 -3.24 -5.70 5.96
CA ARG A 54 -4.47 -4.89 6.04
C ARG A 54 -4.30 -3.61 6.87
N SER A 55 -3.23 -3.50 7.66
CA SER A 55 -2.86 -2.33 8.45
C SER A 55 -1.70 -1.52 7.84
N CYS A 56 -1.38 -1.76 6.57
CA CYS A 56 -0.26 -1.12 5.85
C CYS A 56 1.13 -1.38 6.43
N GLY A 57 1.32 -2.52 7.10
CA GLY A 57 2.66 -3.06 7.33
C GLY A 57 3.24 -3.55 5.99
N LEU A 58 4.35 -2.97 5.57
CA LEU A 58 5.00 -3.29 4.30
C LEU A 58 6.06 -4.38 4.50
N GLY A 59 6.16 -5.29 3.54
CA GLY A 59 7.17 -6.35 3.52
C GLY A 59 7.65 -6.66 2.10
N LEU A 60 8.87 -7.17 1.99
CA LEU A 60 9.38 -7.76 0.75
C LEU A 60 8.81 -9.17 0.62
N SER A 61 8.36 -9.53 -0.58
CA SER A 61 7.82 -10.87 -0.91
C SER A 61 8.77 -11.69 -1.74
#